data_AF-A0A836G2N8-F1
#
_entry.id   AF-A0A836G2N8-F1
#
_cell.length_a   1.000
_cell.length_b   1.000
_cell.length_c   1.000
_cell.angle_alpha   90.00
_cell.angle_beta   90.00
_cell.angle_gamma   90.00
#
_symmetry.space_group_name_H-M   'P 1'
#
loop_
_entity.id
_entity.type
_entity.pdbx_description
1 polymer ?
#
loop_
_entity_poly.entity_id
_entity_poly.type
_entity_poly.pdbx_seq_one_letter_code
_entity_poly.pdbx_strand_id
1 'polypeptide(L)'
;MAEDSQRAQVAINGFIGSILIVFSSLIYVLWAVLPDDVLHQMHLTYYPDRYWAVAVPAILVMFLFHYFTTSWLLVLITTPPLTDGRCITDVDSKPDKEIEVGALADSSSSVPPWVDIPVSVASHLLFEPWTEKVRYSARGRRELMSGERRRCERFV
;
A
#
# COMPACT_ATOMS: atom_id res chain seq x y z
N MET A 1 21.77 -9.65 -2.34
CA MET A 1 22.96 -8.75 -2.46
C MET A 1 22.81 -7.73 -3.59
N ALA A 2 22.72 -8.10 -4.87
CA ALA A 2 22.52 -7.11 -5.95
C ALA A 2 21.14 -6.42 -5.89
N GLU A 3 20.07 -7.18 -5.61
CA GLU A 3 18.70 -6.66 -5.47
C GLU A 3 18.56 -5.69 -4.27
N ASP A 4 19.19 -6.00 -3.13
CA ASP A 4 19.15 -5.14 -1.94
C ASP A 4 19.91 -3.82 -2.17
N SER A 5 21.03 -3.87 -2.89
CA SER A 5 21.80 -2.68 -3.29
C SER A 5 20.97 -1.77 -4.20
N GLN A 6 20.24 -2.35 -5.16
CA GLN A 6 19.38 -1.59 -6.06
C GLN A 6 18.20 -0.92 -5.33
N ARG A 7 17.57 -1.62 -4.37
CA ARG A 7 16.51 -1.02 -3.51
C ARG A 7 17.04 0.14 -2.69
N ALA A 8 18.24 0.00 -2.11
CA ALA A 8 18.88 1.07 -1.35
C ALA A 8 19.16 2.29 -2.24
N GLN A 9 19.65 2.09 -3.46
CA GLN A 9 19.90 3.17 -4.42
C GLN A 9 18.63 3.92 -4.81
N VAL A 10 17.50 3.22 -5.02
CA VAL A 10 16.21 3.87 -5.32
C VAL A 10 15.76 4.77 -4.16
N ALA A 11 15.89 4.30 -2.92
CA ALA A 11 15.54 5.09 -1.74
C ALA A 11 16.43 6.33 -1.58
N ILE A 12 17.74 6.19 -1.80
CA ILE A 12 18.70 7.30 -1.73
C ILE A 12 18.40 8.35 -2.82
N ASN A 13 18.15 7.92 -4.06
CA ASN A 13 17.83 8.82 -5.16
C ASN A 13 16.51 9.57 -4.90
N GLY A 14 15.50 8.89 -4.35
CA GLY A 14 14.25 9.53 -3.94
C GLY A 14 14.46 10.59 -2.85
N PHE A 15 15.29 10.30 -1.86
CA PHE A 15 15.62 11.24 -0.80
C PHE A 15 16.35 12.48 -1.33
N ILE A 16 17.39 12.30 -2.14
CA ILE A 16 18.14 13.40 -2.76
C ILE A 16 17.21 14.25 -3.64
N GLY A 17 16.38 13.59 -4.47
CA GLY A 17 15.40 14.26 -5.31
C GLY A 17 14.41 15.10 -4.51
N SER A 18 13.91 14.57 -3.39
CA SER A 18 12.97 15.30 -2.52
C SER A 18 13.58 16.59 -1.95
N ILE A 19 14.83 16.54 -1.48
CA ILE A 19 15.54 17.72 -0.95
C ILE A 19 15.76 18.75 -2.06
N LEU A 20 16.22 18.30 -3.24
CA LEU A 20 16.45 19.17 -4.39
C LEU A 20 15.17 19.88 -4.85
N ILE A 21 14.04 19.16 -4.91
CA ILE A 21 12.75 19.73 -5.30
C ILE A 21 12.29 20.77 -4.27
N VAL A 22 12.35 20.45 -2.97
CA VAL A 22 11.93 21.38 -1.91
C VAL A 22 12.82 22.63 -1.93
N PHE A 23 14.14 22.46 -1.99
CA PHE A 23 15.09 23.56 -2.02
C PHE A 23 14.90 24.44 -3.27
N SER A 24 14.75 23.84 -4.44
CA SER A 24 14.52 24.57 -5.70
C SER A 24 13.16 25.28 -5.68
N SER A 25 12.13 24.68 -5.11
CA SER A 25 10.81 25.30 -4.94
C SER A 25 10.87 26.53 -4.03
N LEU A 26 11.61 26.45 -2.92
CA LEU A 26 11.80 27.61 -2.04
C LEU A 26 12.52 28.75 -2.75
N ILE A 27 13.60 28.46 -3.49
CA ILE A 27 14.31 29.47 -4.29
C ILE A 27 13.38 30.08 -5.34
N TYR A 28 12.58 29.24 -6.02
CA TYR A 28 11.61 29.69 -7.01
C TYR A 28 10.56 30.63 -6.41
N VAL A 29 9.97 30.29 -5.27
CA VAL A 29 8.96 31.13 -4.59
C VAL A 29 9.59 32.43 -4.10
N LEU A 30 10.79 32.37 -3.53
CA LEU A 30 11.54 33.56 -3.11
C LEU A 30 11.77 34.48 -4.32
N TRP A 31 12.29 33.97 -5.42
CA TRP A 31 12.48 34.74 -6.66
C TRP A 31 11.17 35.33 -7.20
N ALA A 32 10.08 34.56 -7.18
CA ALA A 32 8.78 35.00 -7.69
C ALA A 32 8.14 36.14 -6.87
N VAL A 33 8.33 36.14 -5.55
CA VAL A 33 7.67 37.07 -4.62
C VAL A 33 8.53 38.30 -4.31
N LEU A 34 9.86 38.17 -4.27
CA LEU A 34 10.74 39.30 -3.95
C LEU A 34 10.62 40.42 -4.98
N PRO A 35 10.66 41.71 -4.59
CA PRO A 35 10.65 42.84 -5.52
C PRO A 35 11.99 43.00 -6.24
N ASP A 36 11.98 43.68 -7.39
CA ASP A 36 13.16 43.83 -8.24
C ASP A 36 14.32 44.50 -7.52
N ASP A 37 14.05 45.52 -6.71
CA ASP A 37 15.09 46.26 -5.97
C ASP A 37 15.96 45.36 -5.09
N VAL A 38 15.34 44.35 -4.45
CA VAL A 38 16.03 43.40 -3.58
C VAL A 38 16.86 42.42 -4.41
N LEU A 39 16.34 41.95 -5.56
CA LEU A 39 17.07 41.06 -6.47
C LEU A 39 18.31 41.75 -7.06
N HIS A 40 18.19 43.03 -7.42
CA HIS A 40 19.30 43.82 -7.94
C HIS A 40 20.39 44.04 -6.88
N GLN A 41 20.02 44.24 -5.61
CA GLN A 41 20.98 44.31 -4.50
C GLN A 41 21.71 42.99 -4.25
N MET A 42 21.05 41.85 -4.51
CA MET A 42 21.63 40.51 -4.45
C MET A 42 22.51 40.15 -5.68
N HIS A 43 22.84 41.12 -6.54
CA HIS A 43 23.57 40.94 -7.80
C HIS A 43 22.88 40.01 -8.81
N LEU A 44 21.56 39.81 -8.70
CA LEU A 44 20.80 38.99 -9.65
C LEU A 44 20.15 39.89 -10.72
N THR A 45 20.98 40.41 -11.63
CA THR A 45 20.55 41.35 -12.68
C THR A 45 20.01 40.69 -13.95
N TYR A 46 20.29 39.39 -14.15
CA TYR A 46 19.83 38.62 -15.31
C TYR A 46 19.00 37.43 -14.85
N TYR A 47 17.68 37.58 -14.86
CA TYR A 47 16.71 36.53 -14.60
C TYR A 47 15.61 36.56 -15.69
N PRO A 48 14.91 35.44 -15.95
CA PRO A 48 13.87 35.39 -16.97
C PRO A 48 12.68 36.29 -16.62
N ASP A 49 11.88 36.68 -17.62
CA ASP A 49 10.70 37.52 -17.39
C ASP A 49 9.79 36.99 -16.26
N ARG A 50 9.27 37.89 -15.43
CA ARG A 50 8.39 37.54 -14.29
C ARG A 50 7.13 36.81 -14.72
N TYR A 51 6.74 36.87 -16.00
CA TYR A 51 5.68 36.03 -16.56
C TYR A 51 5.84 34.53 -16.20
N TRP A 52 7.07 34.02 -16.14
CA TRP A 52 7.36 32.63 -15.76
C TRP A 52 6.99 32.28 -14.32
N ALA A 53 6.87 33.28 -13.43
CA ALA A 53 6.35 33.09 -12.08
C ALA A 53 4.88 32.60 -12.08
N VAL A 54 4.11 32.96 -13.10
CA VAL A 54 2.70 32.56 -13.25
C VAL A 54 2.54 31.40 -14.24
N ALA A 55 3.32 31.42 -15.33
CA ALA A 55 3.25 30.39 -16.36
C ALA A 55 3.62 29.00 -15.83
N VAL A 56 4.66 28.86 -14.99
CA VAL A 56 5.08 27.55 -14.46
C VAL A 56 3.98 26.90 -13.62
N PRO A 57 3.36 27.57 -12.62
CA PRO A 57 2.23 27.02 -11.87
C PRO A 57 1.03 26.69 -12.77
N ALA A 58 0.72 27.53 -13.75
CA ALA A 58 -0.39 27.29 -14.67
C ALA A 58 -0.16 26.03 -15.52
N ILE A 59 1.06 25.85 -16.05
CA ILE A 59 1.44 24.65 -16.81
C ILE A 59 1.40 23.41 -15.91
N LEU A 60 1.86 23.52 -14.66
CA LEU A 60 1.83 22.42 -13.69
C LEU A 60 0.38 21.96 -13.43
N VAL A 61 -0.53 22.89 -13.16
CA VAL A 61 -1.96 22.57 -12.94
C VAL A 61 -2.57 21.92 -14.19
N MET A 62 -2.31 22.46 -15.38
CA MET A 62 -2.78 21.89 -16.64
C MET A 62 -2.23 20.47 -16.84
N PHE A 63 -0.95 20.26 -16.57
CA PHE A 63 -0.30 18.95 -16.68
C PHE A 63 -0.89 17.94 -15.69
N LEU A 64 -1.11 18.32 -14.43
CA LEU A 64 -1.75 17.45 -13.45
C LEU A 64 -3.16 17.05 -13.88
N PHE A 65 -3.97 18.00 -14.32
CA PHE A 65 -5.32 17.72 -14.80
C PHE A 65 -5.30 16.76 -16.00
N HIS A 66 -4.42 17.03 -16.97
CA HIS A 66 -4.23 16.16 -18.13
C HIS A 66 -3.77 14.76 -17.72
N TYR A 67 -2.81 14.65 -16.80
CA TYR A 67 -2.29 13.38 -16.28
C TYR A 67 -3.39 12.58 -15.60
N PHE A 68 -4.10 13.14 -14.62
CA PHE A 68 -5.16 12.42 -13.91
C PHE A 68 -6.29 11.98 -14.84
N THR A 69 -6.73 12.86 -15.74
CA THR A 69 -7.78 12.54 -16.71
C THR A 69 -7.32 11.40 -17.63
N THR A 70 -6.12 11.50 -18.19
CA THR A 70 -5.58 10.48 -19.09
C THR A 70 -5.35 9.16 -18.38
N SER A 71 -4.79 9.16 -17.17
CA SER A 71 -4.62 7.96 -16.36
C SER A 71 -5.95 7.29 -16.05
N TRP A 72 -6.99 8.05 -15.67
CA TRP A 72 -8.32 7.51 -15.45
C TRP A 72 -8.89 6.88 -16.71
N LEU A 73 -8.82 7.59 -17.85
CA LEU A 73 -9.30 7.08 -19.14
C LEU A 73 -8.53 5.82 -19.56
N LEU A 74 -7.22 5.78 -19.36
CA LEU A 74 -6.39 4.62 -19.63
C LEU A 74 -6.83 3.43 -18.78
N VAL A 75 -7.02 3.61 -17.47
CA VAL A 75 -7.54 2.57 -16.57
C VAL A 75 -8.89 2.07 -17.07
N LEU A 76 -9.81 2.95 -17.47
CA LEU A 76 -11.11 2.52 -17.99
C LEU A 76 -11.02 1.70 -19.29
N ILE A 77 -10.05 2.01 -20.16
CA ILE A 77 -9.85 1.30 -21.42
C ILE A 77 -9.14 -0.04 -21.21
N THR A 78 -8.20 -0.12 -20.26
CA THR A 78 -7.40 -1.32 -20.02
C THR A 78 -8.05 -2.29 -19.04
N THR A 79 -9.00 -1.84 -18.22
CA THR A 79 -9.65 -2.68 -17.21
C THR A 79 -10.63 -3.66 -17.90
N PRO A 80 -10.46 -4.99 -17.71
CA PRO A 80 -11.44 -5.98 -18.17
C PRO A 80 -12.80 -5.81 -17.46
N PRO A 81 -13.90 -6.35 -18.00
CA PRO A 81 -15.21 -6.22 -17.35
C PRO A 81 -15.17 -6.82 -15.94
N LEU A 82 -15.92 -6.24 -14.99
CA LEU A 82 -15.90 -6.65 -13.57
C LEU A 82 -16.28 -8.13 -13.32
N THR A 83 -16.82 -8.80 -14.33
CA THR A 83 -17.18 -10.22 -14.31
C THR A 83 -16.05 -11.15 -14.77
N ASP A 84 -14.92 -10.61 -15.23
CA ASP A 84 -13.78 -11.40 -15.70
C ASP A 84 -12.93 -11.88 -14.52
N GLY A 85 -12.58 -13.16 -14.51
CA GLY A 85 -11.69 -13.76 -13.51
C GLY A 85 -10.27 -13.17 -13.52
N ARG A 86 -9.89 -12.52 -14.63
CA ARG A 86 -8.63 -11.75 -14.74
C ARG A 86 -8.57 -10.57 -13.78
N CYS A 87 -9.70 -10.07 -13.27
CA CYS A 87 -9.70 -9.07 -12.20
C CYS A 87 -9.22 -9.64 -10.86
N ILE A 88 -9.20 -10.96 -10.68
CA ILE A 88 -8.82 -11.65 -9.44
C ILE A 88 -7.39 -12.19 -9.53
N THR A 89 -6.95 -12.64 -10.71
CA THR A 89 -5.62 -13.26 -10.91
C THR A 89 -4.72 -12.37 -11.77
N ASP A 90 -3.56 -11.99 -11.23
CA ASP A 90 -2.52 -11.26 -11.97
C ASP A 90 -1.56 -12.23 -12.68
N VAL A 91 -1.06 -11.85 -13.87
CA VAL A 91 -0.04 -12.61 -14.61
C VAL A 91 1.29 -12.59 -13.87
N ASP A 92 1.58 -11.49 -13.17
CA ASP A 92 2.81 -11.30 -12.40
C ASP A 92 2.66 -11.68 -10.92
N SER A 93 1.59 -12.41 -10.56
CA SER A 93 1.42 -12.93 -9.20
C SER A 93 2.63 -13.81 -8.86
N LYS A 94 3.40 -13.42 -7.84
CA LYS A 94 4.45 -14.30 -7.32
C LYS A 94 3.78 -15.57 -6.81
N PRO A 95 4.35 -16.76 -7.06
CA PRO A 95 3.81 -17.97 -6.47
C PRO A 95 3.76 -17.76 -4.96
N ASP A 96 2.58 -17.97 -4.37
CA ASP A 96 2.41 -17.91 -2.93
C ASP A 96 3.50 -18.81 -2.33
N LYS A 97 4.32 -18.25 -1.44
CA LYS A 97 5.08 -19.10 -0.54
C LYS A 97 4.00 -19.85 0.23
N GLU A 98 3.93 -21.17 0.03
CA GLU A 98 3.15 -22.06 0.87
C GLU A 98 3.71 -21.96 2.28
N ILE A 99 3.25 -20.96 3.02
CA ILE A 99 3.46 -20.90 4.45
C ILE A 99 2.46 -21.88 4.99
N GLU A 100 2.97 -23.01 5.49
CA GLU A 100 2.15 -23.91 6.27
C GLU A 100 1.45 -23.07 7.33
N VAL A 101 0.13 -23.02 7.31
CA VAL A 101 -0.70 -22.33 8.31
C VAL A 101 -0.36 -22.77 9.75
N GLY A 102 0.26 -23.94 9.91
CA GLY A 102 0.87 -24.39 11.16
C GLY A 102 2.04 -23.54 11.65
N ALA A 103 2.86 -22.98 10.76
CA ALA A 103 3.94 -22.05 11.08
C ALA A 103 3.42 -20.68 11.58
N LEU A 104 2.20 -20.28 11.20
CA LEU A 104 1.54 -19.09 11.75
C LEU A 104 0.98 -19.32 13.16
N ALA A 105 0.72 -20.58 13.53
CA ALA A 105 0.23 -21.00 14.83
C ALA A 105 1.37 -21.43 15.79
N ASP A 106 2.61 -21.51 15.29
CA ASP A 106 3.76 -21.89 16.10
C ASP A 106 4.13 -20.74 17.05
N SER A 107 3.84 -20.94 18.34
CA SER A 107 4.09 -19.99 19.42
C SER A 107 5.57 -19.74 19.72
N SER A 108 6.48 -20.37 18.97
CA SER A 108 7.93 -20.19 19.08
C SER A 108 8.38 -18.79 18.63
N SER A 109 7.63 -18.16 17.72
CA SER A 109 7.81 -16.77 17.32
C SER A 109 6.73 -15.88 17.96
N SER A 110 7.14 -14.82 18.67
CA SER A 110 6.21 -13.91 19.36
C SER A 110 5.39 -13.04 18.40
N VAL A 111 5.79 -12.98 17.11
CA VAL A 111 5.12 -12.20 16.07
C VAL A 111 5.14 -13.00 14.76
N PRO A 112 3.98 -13.32 14.16
CA PRO A 112 3.93 -14.03 12.89
C PRO A 112 4.49 -13.16 11.75
N PRO A 113 5.06 -13.77 10.70
CA PRO A 113 5.52 -13.03 9.52
C PRO A 113 4.34 -12.31 8.84
N TRP A 114 4.58 -11.09 8.37
CA TRP A 114 3.60 -10.33 7.59
C TRP A 114 3.49 -10.94 6.18
N VAL A 115 2.42 -11.68 5.92
CA VAL A 115 2.22 -12.39 4.66
C VAL A 115 0.76 -12.22 4.26
N ASP A 116 0.52 -12.00 2.98
CA ASP A 116 -0.83 -11.90 2.45
C ASP A 116 -1.55 -13.25 2.56
N ILE A 117 -2.83 -13.18 2.93
CA ILE A 117 -3.70 -14.36 2.95
C ILE A 117 -4.21 -14.55 1.52
N PRO A 118 -4.04 -15.75 0.91
CA PRO A 118 -4.56 -16.01 -0.41
C PRO A 118 -6.06 -15.70 -0.48
N VAL A 119 -6.50 -15.05 -1.56
CA VAL A 119 -7.90 -14.61 -1.72
C VAL A 119 -8.90 -15.76 -1.58
N SER A 120 -8.50 -16.98 -1.96
CA SER A 120 -9.27 -18.20 -1.79
C SER A 120 -9.52 -18.50 -0.31
N VAL A 121 -8.48 -18.47 0.53
CA VAL A 121 -8.57 -18.69 1.98
C VAL A 121 -9.39 -17.60 2.65
N ALA A 122 -9.13 -16.33 2.31
CA ALA A 122 -9.89 -15.21 2.86
C ALA A 122 -11.39 -15.30 2.50
N SER A 123 -11.69 -15.63 1.23
CA SER A 123 -13.06 -15.84 0.76
C SER A 123 -13.75 -16.99 1.50
N HIS A 124 -13.08 -18.14 1.65
CA HIS A 124 -13.60 -19.26 2.43
C HIS A 124 -13.86 -18.89 3.90
N LEU A 125 -12.96 -18.14 4.54
CA LEU A 125 -13.12 -17.73 5.93
C LEU A 125 -14.25 -16.72 6.12
N LEU A 126 -14.43 -15.79 5.18
CA LEU A 126 -15.39 -14.70 5.29
C LEU A 126 -16.82 -15.09 4.84
N PHE A 127 -16.94 -15.94 3.82
CA PHE A 127 -18.21 -16.24 3.16
C PHE A 127 -18.74 -17.66 3.41
N GLU A 128 -17.98 -18.58 4.03
CA GLU A 128 -18.58 -19.82 4.54
C GLU A 128 -19.56 -19.53 5.69
N PRO A 129 -20.70 -20.26 5.77
CA PRO A 129 -21.64 -20.11 6.87
C PRO A 129 -20.98 -20.55 8.19
N TRP A 130 -20.50 -19.56 8.95
CA TRP A 130 -19.82 -19.74 10.24
C TRP A 130 -20.68 -20.47 11.30
N THR A 131 -21.99 -20.53 11.08
CA THR A 131 -23.00 -21.14 11.96
C THR A 131 -22.87 -22.65 12.14
N GLU A 132 -22.22 -23.38 11.23
CA GLU A 132 -22.09 -24.85 11.36
C GLU A 132 -20.90 -25.25 12.26
N LYS A 133 -19.73 -24.63 12.09
CA LYS A 133 -18.51 -24.99 12.84
C LYS A 133 -18.63 -24.72 14.36
N VAL A 134 -19.32 -23.65 14.77
CA VAL A 134 -19.59 -23.39 16.21
C VAL A 134 -20.53 -24.43 16.81
N ARG A 135 -21.48 -24.95 16.03
CA ARG A 135 -22.45 -25.92 16.52
C ARG A 135 -21.79 -27.28 16.82
N TYR A 136 -20.80 -27.68 16.02
CA TYR A 136 -19.98 -28.86 16.28
C TYR A 136 -19.06 -28.66 17.50
N SER A 137 -18.40 -27.51 17.64
CA SER A 137 -17.52 -27.25 18.80
C SER A 137 -18.30 -27.12 20.12
N ALA A 138 -19.49 -26.52 20.10
CA ALA A 138 -20.38 -26.43 21.26
C ALA A 138 -21.06 -27.76 21.62
N ARG A 139 -21.31 -28.64 20.63
CA ARG A 139 -21.81 -30.00 20.88
C ARG A 139 -20.72 -30.89 21.46
N GLY A 140 -19.54 -30.91 20.85
CA GLY A 140 -18.37 -31.64 21.36
C GLY A 140 -17.98 -31.20 22.77
N ARG A 141 -17.96 -29.90 23.06
CA ARG A 141 -17.68 -29.38 24.41
C ARG A 141 -18.74 -29.78 25.45
N ARG A 142 -20.02 -29.85 25.07
CA ARG A 142 -21.10 -30.33 25.96
C ARG A 142 -21.01 -31.82 26.25
N GLU A 143 -20.63 -32.62 25.25
CA GLU A 143 -20.46 -34.07 25.43
C GLU A 143 -19.23 -34.40 26.29
N LEU A 144 -18.12 -33.66 26.13
CA LEU A 144 -16.93 -33.76 26.98
C LEU A 144 -17.22 -33.39 28.44
N MET A 145 -17.97 -32.30 28.67
CA MET A 145 -18.41 -31.86 30.00
C MET A 145 -19.43 -32.83 30.64
N SER A 146 -20.20 -33.59 29.84
CA SER A 146 -21.08 -34.67 30.34
C SER A 146 -20.29 -35.94 30.69
N GLY A 147 -19.24 -36.23 29.91
CA GLY A 147 -18.34 -37.36 30.16
C GLY A 147 -17.52 -37.17 31.43
N GLU A 148 -16.99 -35.97 31.67
CA GLU A 148 -16.28 -35.64 32.93
C GLU A 148 -17.20 -35.69 34.14
N ARG A 149 -18.44 -35.19 34.02
CA ARG A 149 -19.42 -35.24 35.12
C ARG A 149 -19.77 -36.67 35.54
N ARG A 150 -19.96 -37.57 34.56
CA ARG A 150 -20.16 -39.02 34.79
C ARG A 150 -18.91 -39.75 35.29
N ARG A 151 -17.72 -39.19 35.09
CA ARG A 151 -16.48 -39.71 35.67
C ARG A 151 -16.34 -39.30 37.14
N CYS A 152 -16.70 -38.07 37.50
CA CYS A 152 -16.71 -37.62 38.90
C CYS A 152 -17.75 -38.36 39.77
N GLU A 153 -18.93 -38.67 39.24
CA GLU A 153 -19.97 -39.44 39.97
C GLU A 153 -19.61 -40.91 40.19
N ARG A 154 -18.57 -41.44 39.54
CA ARG A 154 -18.13 -42.85 39.67
C ARG A 154 -16.99 -43.03 40.69
N PHE A 155 -16.50 -41.94 41.28
CA PHE A 155 -15.42 -41.92 42.26
C PHE A 155 -15.87 -41.43 43.66
N VAL A 156 -17.19 -41.39 43.90
CA VAL A 156 -17.83 -41.19 45.20
C VAL A 156 -18.61 -42.45 45.54
#